data_AF-A0A0Q6EMC7-F1
#
_entry.id   AF-A0A0Q6EMC7-F1
#
_cell.length_a   1.000
_cell.length_b   1.000
_cell.length_c   1.000
_cell.angle_alpha   90.00
_cell.angle_beta   90.00
_cell.angle_gamma   90.00
#
_symmetry.space_group_name_H-M   'P 1'
#
loop_
_entity.id
_entity.type
_entity.pdbx_description
1 polymer ?
#
loop_
_entity_poly.entity_id
_entity_poly.type
_entity_poly.pdbx_seq_one_letter_code
_entity_poly.pdbx_strand_id
1 'polypeptide(L)'
;MASFDLNELKRRMDGATSSLKSDLAGLRTGRASPNLLDPIMVDAYGSSMPLNQVANVSVPEPRMVLVSVWDKQMVGKVERAIRESSLGLNPITDGTNLRIPLPELNEQRRKELVKVAHQYGESAKVAVRHVRRDGMENLKKLEKDGDLGQDESRQQSEKVQKMTDETVTEIDRLLAAKEGEIMQV
;
A
#
# COMPACT_ATOMS: atom_id res chain seq x y z
N MET A 1 26.30 22.68 -16.20
CA MET A 1 26.33 22.74 -14.73
C MET A 1 25.39 21.67 -14.24
N ALA A 2 25.92 20.54 -13.79
CA ALA A 2 25.12 19.45 -13.25
C ALA A 2 24.68 19.85 -11.82
N SER A 3 23.55 20.53 -11.68
CA SER A 3 23.03 20.88 -10.37
C SER A 3 22.56 19.61 -9.67
N PHE A 4 22.98 19.43 -8.42
CA PHE A 4 22.43 18.40 -7.54
C PHE A 4 20.92 18.60 -7.36
N ASP A 5 20.10 17.71 -7.92
CA ASP A 5 18.65 17.81 -7.83
C ASP A 5 18.12 17.10 -6.58
N LEU A 6 17.91 17.90 -5.54
CA LEU A 6 17.32 17.45 -4.28
C LEU A 6 15.89 16.95 -4.44
N ASN A 7 15.15 17.46 -5.44
CA ASN A 7 13.77 17.05 -5.71
C ASN A 7 13.72 15.66 -6.35
N GLU A 8 14.71 15.30 -7.16
CA GLU A 8 14.81 13.95 -7.72
C GLU A 8 15.00 12.90 -6.63
N LEU A 9 15.90 13.16 -5.68
CA LEU A 9 16.11 12.32 -4.51
C LEU A 9 14.83 12.17 -3.70
N LYS A 10 14.14 13.27 -3.43
CA LYS A 10 12.86 13.27 -2.73
C LYS A 10 11.83 12.42 -3.48
N ARG A 11 11.68 12.60 -4.79
CA ARG A 11 10.75 11.81 -5.62
C ARG A 11 11.06 10.32 -5.61
N ARG A 12 12.33 9.94 -5.58
CA ARG A 12 12.75 8.53 -5.46
C ARG A 12 12.44 7.96 -4.08
N MET A 13 12.64 8.73 -3.00
CA MET A 13 12.26 8.35 -1.63
C MET A 13 10.73 8.22 -1.49
N ASP A 14 9.97 9.17 -2.04
CA ASP A 14 8.50 9.13 -2.08
C ASP A 14 7.98 7.94 -2.90
N GLY A 15 8.70 7.54 -3.95
CA GLY A 15 8.40 6.31 -4.70
C GLY A 15 8.53 5.05 -3.84
N ALA A 16 9.54 4.99 -2.96
CA ALA A 16 9.71 3.87 -2.03
C ALA A 16 8.59 3.82 -0.98
N THR A 17 8.17 4.97 -0.43
CA THR A 17 7.05 5.02 0.53
C THR A 17 5.71 4.72 -0.13
N SER A 18 5.49 5.17 -1.37
CA SER A 18 4.29 4.83 -2.14
C SER A 18 4.20 3.34 -2.45
N SER A 19 5.33 2.72 -2.80
CA SER A 19 5.39 1.27 -3.04
C SER A 19 5.06 0.50 -1.77
N LEU A 20 5.65 0.89 -0.63
CA LEU A 20 5.32 0.31 0.67
C LEU A 20 3.82 0.45 1.00
N LYS A 21 3.22 1.62 0.77
CA LYS A 21 1.77 1.82 1.00
C LYS A 21 0.94 0.87 0.15
N SER A 22 1.31 0.65 -1.11
CA SER A 22 0.65 -0.31 -1.99
C SER A 22 0.81 -1.75 -1.50
N ASP A 23 2.02 -2.15 -1.12
CA ASP A 23 2.31 -3.49 -0.62
C ASP A 23 1.57 -3.79 0.70
N LEU A 24 1.53 -2.81 1.62
CA LEU A 24 0.78 -2.91 2.88
C LEU A 24 -0.74 -2.89 2.64
N ALA A 25 -1.23 -2.20 1.61
CA ALA A 25 -2.65 -2.22 1.24
C ALA A 25 -3.09 -3.58 0.69
N GLY A 26 -2.21 -4.26 -0.05
CA GLY A 26 -2.43 -5.63 -0.51
C GLY A 26 -2.40 -6.67 0.63
N LEU A 27 -1.81 -6.34 1.77
CA LEU A 27 -1.76 -7.22 2.93
C LEU A 27 -3.13 -7.26 3.64
N ARG A 28 -3.81 -8.41 3.55
CA ARG A 28 -5.13 -8.63 4.16
C ARG A 28 -5.02 -8.79 5.68
N THR A 29 -5.20 -7.71 6.43
CA THR A 29 -5.05 -7.66 7.90
C THR A 29 -6.27 -8.12 8.70
N GLY A 30 -7.22 -8.81 8.05
CA GLY A 30 -8.46 -9.28 8.69
C GLY A 30 -9.50 -8.17 8.92
N ARG A 31 -9.12 -6.90 8.77
CA ARG A 31 -10.03 -5.76 8.71
C ARG A 31 -10.61 -5.62 7.30
N ALA A 32 -11.90 -5.36 7.24
CA ALA A 32 -12.61 -5.01 6.02
C ALA A 32 -12.01 -3.72 5.44
N SER A 33 -11.60 -3.79 4.17
CA SER A 33 -11.14 -2.64 3.38
C SER A 33 -11.93 -2.61 2.07
N PRO A 34 -12.35 -1.43 1.57
CA PRO A 34 -13.00 -1.32 0.27
C PRO A 34 -12.13 -1.90 -0.85
N ASN A 35 -10.82 -1.71 -0.76
CA ASN A 35 -9.86 -2.13 -1.79
C ASN A 35 -9.68 -3.65 -1.87
N LEU A 36 -10.23 -4.41 -0.91
CA LEU A 36 -10.17 -5.88 -0.92
C LEU A 36 -10.81 -6.48 -2.18
N LEU A 37 -11.80 -5.79 -2.74
CA LEU A 37 -12.59 -6.27 -3.87
C LEU A 37 -12.17 -5.63 -5.21
N ASP A 38 -11.15 -4.77 -5.22
CA ASP A 38 -10.62 -4.13 -6.44
C ASP A 38 -10.17 -5.11 -7.53
N PRO A 39 -9.51 -6.25 -7.23
CA PRO A 39 -9.09 -7.19 -8.27
C PRO A 39 -10.23 -8.07 -8.80
N ILE A 40 -11.46 -7.93 -8.29
CA ILE A 40 -12.60 -8.76 -8.71
C ILE A 40 -13.20 -8.21 -9.99
N MET A 41 -13.22 -9.06 -11.01
CA MET A 41 -13.86 -8.79 -12.29
C MET A 41 -15.21 -9.51 -12.35
N VAL A 42 -16.23 -8.84 -12.88
CA VAL A 42 -17.61 -9.31 -12.99
C VAL A 42 -18.02 -9.26 -14.46
N ASP A 43 -18.67 -10.34 -14.94
CA ASP A 43 -19.18 -10.42 -16.31
C ASP A 43 -20.49 -9.63 -16.49
N ALA A 44 -20.38 -8.32 -16.67
CA ALA A 44 -21.51 -7.42 -16.86
C ALA A 44 -21.76 -7.14 -18.34
N TYR A 45 -23.01 -7.26 -18.78
CA TYR A 45 -23.44 -6.89 -20.14
C TYR A 45 -22.65 -7.53 -21.30
N GLY A 46 -22.08 -8.73 -21.10
CA GLY A 46 -21.31 -9.45 -22.12
C GLY A 46 -19.82 -9.10 -22.16
N SER A 47 -19.33 -8.35 -21.17
CA SER A 47 -17.90 -8.02 -21.01
C SER A 47 -17.46 -8.10 -19.56
N SER A 48 -16.19 -8.39 -19.33
CA SER A 48 -15.60 -8.40 -17.99
C SER A 48 -15.31 -6.97 -17.54
N MET A 49 -15.98 -6.52 -16.48
CA MET A 49 -15.82 -5.19 -15.89
C MET A 49 -15.40 -5.30 -14.43
N PRO A 50 -14.60 -4.37 -13.89
CA PRO A 50 -14.22 -4.38 -12.48
C PRO A 50 -15.45 -4.13 -11.59
N LEU A 51 -15.46 -4.74 -10.40
CA LEU A 51 -16.60 -4.68 -9.46
C LEU A 51 -17.01 -3.24 -9.11
N ASN A 52 -16.03 -2.34 -8.99
CA ASN A 52 -16.25 -0.93 -8.66
C ASN A 52 -17.09 -0.15 -9.69
N GLN A 53 -17.23 -0.66 -10.92
CA GLN A 53 -18.05 -0.05 -11.97
C GLN A 53 -19.50 -0.54 -11.97
N VAL A 54 -19.79 -1.64 -11.25
CA VAL A 54 -21.14 -2.25 -11.21
C VAL A 54 -21.75 -2.21 -9.81
N ALA A 55 -20.95 -1.91 -8.79
CA ALA A 55 -21.37 -1.87 -7.40
C ALA A 55 -20.58 -0.82 -6.59
N ASN A 56 -21.21 -0.30 -5.54
CA ASN A 56 -20.57 0.50 -4.53
C ASN A 56 -20.09 -0.38 -3.36
N VAL A 57 -18.82 -0.26 -2.98
CA VAL A 57 -18.24 -1.00 -1.85
C VAL A 57 -18.13 -0.06 -0.65
N SER A 58 -18.74 -0.44 0.46
CA SER A 58 -18.63 0.25 1.74
C SER A 58 -18.28 -0.71 2.87
N VAL A 59 -17.68 -0.18 3.93
CA VAL A 59 -17.28 -0.95 5.11
C VAL A 59 -18.05 -0.42 6.32
N PRO A 60 -19.27 -0.91 6.58
CA PRO A 60 -20.06 -0.47 7.73
C PRO A 60 -19.44 -0.94 9.05
N GLU A 61 -18.80 -2.10 9.05
CA GLU A 61 -18.17 -2.69 10.23
C GLU A 61 -16.77 -3.21 9.89
N PRO A 62 -15.80 -3.19 10.83
CA PRO A 62 -14.44 -3.66 10.58
C PRO A 62 -14.35 -5.13 10.13
N ARG A 63 -15.40 -5.93 10.33
CA ARG A 63 -15.45 -7.37 9.99
C ARG A 63 -16.46 -7.68 8.88
N MET A 64 -17.08 -6.67 8.29
CA MET A 64 -18.10 -6.84 7.25
C MET A 64 -17.91 -5.82 6.13
N VAL A 65 -17.83 -6.31 4.90
CA VAL A 65 -17.91 -5.47 3.69
C VAL A 65 -19.33 -5.53 3.15
N LEU A 66 -19.88 -4.35 2.81
CA LEU A 66 -21.17 -4.22 2.15
C LEU A 66 -20.95 -3.81 0.69
N VAL A 67 -21.45 -4.61 -0.24
CA VAL A 67 -21.41 -4.34 -1.67
C VAL A 67 -22.83 -4.05 -2.14
N SER A 68 -23.10 -2.82 -2.52
CA SER A 68 -24.41 -2.38 -3.03
C SER A 68 -24.37 -2.36 -4.55
N VAL A 69 -25.03 -3.33 -5.18
CA VAL A 69 -25.07 -3.47 -6.65
C VAL A 69 -26.16 -2.55 -7.20
N TRP A 70 -25.85 -1.81 -8.28
CA TRP A 70 -26.81 -0.87 -8.86
C TRP A 70 -27.96 -1.55 -9.61
N ASP A 71 -27.66 -2.67 -10.29
CA ASP A 71 -28.65 -3.47 -11.01
C ASP A 71 -28.92 -4.81 -10.31
N LYS A 72 -30.20 -5.06 -9.99
CA LYS A 72 -30.67 -6.32 -9.41
C LYS A 72 -30.36 -7.54 -10.29
N GLN A 73 -30.33 -7.40 -11.61
CA GLN A 73 -30.00 -8.51 -12.51
C GLN A 73 -28.53 -8.93 -12.42
N MET A 74 -27.65 -8.01 -11.99
CA MET A 74 -26.22 -8.27 -11.83
C MET A 74 -25.84 -8.88 -10.49
N VAL A 75 -26.74 -8.84 -9.49
CA VAL A 75 -26.48 -9.36 -8.13
C VAL A 75 -25.97 -10.81 -8.16
N GLY A 76 -26.62 -11.69 -8.92
CA GLY A 76 -26.20 -13.09 -9.00
C GLY A 76 -24.83 -13.29 -9.67
N LYS A 77 -24.46 -12.42 -10.62
CA LYS A 77 -23.14 -12.45 -11.26
C LYS A 77 -22.05 -11.93 -10.33
N VAL A 78 -22.34 -10.85 -9.59
CA VAL A 78 -21.45 -10.29 -8.58
C VAL A 78 -21.22 -11.29 -7.44
N GLU A 79 -22.28 -11.92 -6.93
CA GLU A 79 -22.18 -12.96 -5.89
C GLU A 79 -21.24 -14.09 -6.33
N ARG A 80 -21.42 -14.56 -7.57
CA ARG A 80 -20.60 -15.62 -8.14
C ARG A 80 -19.14 -15.20 -8.31
N ALA A 81 -18.88 -14.00 -8.85
CA ALA A 81 -17.53 -13.47 -9.02
C ALA A 81 -16.78 -13.35 -7.67
N ILE A 82 -17.48 -12.92 -6.61
CA ILE A 82 -16.89 -12.81 -5.27
C ILE A 82 -16.61 -14.21 -4.68
N ARG A 83 -17.52 -15.17 -4.84
CA ARG A 83 -17.33 -16.54 -4.35
C ARG A 83 -16.23 -17.30 -5.09
N GLU A 84 -16.13 -17.11 -6.41
CA GLU A 84 -15.10 -17.72 -7.26
C GLU A 84 -13.74 -17.00 -7.16
N SER A 85 -13.69 -15.83 -6.51
CA SER A 85 -12.44 -15.14 -6.27
C SER A 85 -11.49 -15.96 -5.39
N SER A 86 -10.19 -15.76 -5.57
CA SER A 86 -9.14 -16.36 -4.74
C SER A 86 -9.17 -15.91 -3.27
N LEU A 87 -10.12 -15.04 -2.89
CA LEU A 87 -10.27 -14.51 -1.54
C LEU A 87 -11.04 -15.46 -0.61
N GLY A 88 -11.74 -16.47 -1.15
CA GLY A 88 -12.48 -17.46 -0.35
C GLY A 88 -13.57 -16.84 0.51
N LEU A 89 -14.23 -15.79 -0.01
CA LEU A 89 -15.26 -15.03 0.70
C LEU A 89 -16.65 -15.59 0.36
N ASN A 90 -17.51 -15.68 1.36
CA ASN A 90 -18.89 -16.14 1.19
C ASN A 90 -19.86 -14.96 1.36
N PRO A 91 -20.29 -14.30 0.26
CA PRO A 91 -21.27 -13.24 0.32
C PRO A 91 -22.65 -13.76 0.73
N ILE A 92 -23.36 -12.96 1.54
CA ILE A 92 -24.75 -13.14 1.92
C ILE A 92 -25.57 -12.08 1.18
N THR A 93 -26.42 -12.50 0.27
CA THR A 93 -27.23 -11.62 -0.57
C THR A 93 -28.49 -11.16 0.17
N ASP A 94 -28.73 -9.85 0.19
CA ASP A 94 -29.88 -9.16 0.79
C ASP A 94 -30.44 -8.15 -0.23
N GLY A 95 -31.24 -8.67 -1.17
CA GLY A 95 -31.80 -7.88 -2.26
C GLY A 95 -30.71 -7.36 -3.21
N THR A 96 -30.44 -6.05 -3.18
CA THR A 96 -29.37 -5.39 -3.96
C THR A 96 -28.03 -5.33 -3.24
N ASN A 97 -28.01 -5.68 -1.95
CA ASN A 97 -26.85 -5.53 -1.09
C ASN A 97 -26.25 -6.92 -0.81
N LEU A 98 -24.93 -7.08 -0.94
CA LEU A 98 -24.22 -8.29 -0.55
C LEU A 98 -23.38 -7.98 0.68
N ARG A 99 -23.59 -8.74 1.75
CA ARG A 99 -22.83 -8.66 3.00
C ARG A 99 -21.76 -9.73 3.00
N ILE A 100 -20.50 -9.35 3.15
CA ILE A 100 -19.37 -10.26 3.10
C ILE A 100 -18.72 -10.26 4.48
N PRO A 101 -18.99 -11.27 5.33
CA PRO A 101 -18.29 -11.44 6.58
C PRO A 101 -16.84 -11.87 6.31
N LEU A 102 -15.88 -11.20 6.94
CA LEU A 102 -14.50 -11.63 6.93
C LEU A 102 -14.27 -12.69 8.02
N PRO A 103 -13.76 -13.88 7.68
CA PRO A 103 -13.41 -14.87 8.68
C PRO A 103 -12.28 -14.36 9.59
N GLU A 104 -12.30 -14.76 10.86
CA GLU A 104 -11.26 -14.40 11.82
C GLU A 104 -9.92 -15.02 11.41
N LEU A 105 -8.85 -14.23 11.50
CA LEU A 105 -7.50 -14.72 11.32
C LEU A 105 -7.05 -15.43 12.60
N ASN A 106 -6.64 -16.69 12.49
CA ASN A 106 -5.97 -17.41 13.58
C ASN A 106 -4.71 -16.65 14.04
N GLU A 107 -4.36 -16.76 15.32
CA GLU A 107 -3.20 -16.07 15.91
C GLU A 107 -1.88 -16.38 15.17
N GLN A 108 -1.71 -17.63 14.71
CA GLN A 108 -0.57 -18.04 13.89
C GLN A 108 -0.50 -17.25 12.57
N ARG A 109 -1.65 -17.06 11.90
CA ARG A 109 -1.71 -16.33 10.63
C ARG A 109 -1.44 -14.84 10.82
N ARG A 110 -1.86 -14.26 11.95
CA ARG A 110 -1.53 -12.87 12.31
C ARG A 110 -0.03 -12.68 12.50
N LYS A 111 0.62 -13.58 13.24
CA LYS A 111 2.08 -13.56 13.42
C LYS A 111 2.84 -13.67 12.09
N GLU A 112 2.34 -14.48 11.16
CA GLU A 112 2.91 -14.55 9.80
C GLU A 112 2.73 -13.23 9.03
N LEU A 113 1.54 -12.62 9.10
CA LEU A 113 1.27 -11.34 8.42
C LEU A 113 2.12 -10.20 8.97
N VAL A 114 2.34 -10.15 10.29
CA VAL A 114 3.25 -9.18 10.91
C VAL A 114 4.68 -9.36 10.37
N LYS A 115 5.18 -10.60 10.29
CA LYS A 115 6.51 -10.87 9.70
C LYS A 115 6.63 -10.39 8.26
N VAL A 116 5.60 -10.63 7.44
CA VAL A 116 5.57 -10.17 6.05
C VAL A 116 5.54 -8.64 5.98
N ALA A 117 4.73 -7.98 6.82
CA ALA A 117 4.70 -6.52 6.90
C ALA A 117 6.07 -5.92 7.26
N HIS A 118 6.77 -6.51 8.24
CA HIS A 118 8.14 -6.10 8.57
C HIS A 118 9.11 -6.31 7.41
N GLN A 119 8.97 -7.40 6.65
CA GLN A 119 9.83 -7.65 5.49
C GLN A 119 9.66 -6.58 4.40
N TYR A 120 8.43 -6.14 4.13
CA TYR A 120 8.17 -5.01 3.23
C TYR A 120 8.74 -3.69 3.80
N GLY A 121 8.56 -3.47 5.10
CA GLY A 121 9.13 -2.32 5.80
C GLY A 121 10.65 -2.22 5.70
N GLU A 122 11.36 -3.32 5.93
CA GLU A 122 12.81 -3.38 5.78
C GLU A 122 13.25 -3.18 4.33
N SER A 123 12.52 -3.75 3.38
CA SER A 123 12.81 -3.56 1.95
C SER A 123 12.69 -2.07 1.55
N ALA A 124 11.66 -1.38 2.03
CA ALA A 124 11.48 0.05 1.80
C ALA A 124 12.60 0.88 2.46
N LYS A 125 12.99 0.54 3.70
CA LYS A 125 14.12 1.21 4.40
C LYS A 125 15.44 1.00 3.67
N VAL A 126 15.69 -0.20 3.13
CA VAL A 126 16.87 -0.48 2.31
C VAL A 126 16.86 0.36 1.03
N ALA A 127 15.72 0.47 0.34
CA ALA A 127 15.59 1.31 -0.85
C ALA A 127 15.90 2.80 -0.54
N VAL A 128 15.37 3.34 0.56
CA VAL A 128 15.66 4.72 1.00
C VAL A 128 17.15 4.90 1.32
N ARG A 129 17.80 3.92 1.97
CA ARG A 129 19.25 3.95 2.25
C ARG A 129 20.09 3.92 0.97
N HIS A 130 19.67 3.16 -0.05
CA HIS A 130 20.31 3.14 -1.36
C HIS A 130 20.21 4.51 -2.04
N VAL A 131 19.01 5.10 -2.06
CA VAL A 131 18.78 6.44 -2.62
C VAL A 131 19.64 7.51 -1.91
N ARG A 132 19.75 7.43 -0.57
CA ARG A 132 20.65 8.30 0.19
C ARG A 132 22.11 8.12 -0.23
N ARG A 133 22.57 6.87 -0.36
CA ARG A 133 23.95 6.57 -0.76
C ARG A 133 24.27 7.15 -2.14
N ASP A 134 23.38 6.96 -3.11
CA ASP A 134 23.53 7.51 -4.46
C ASP A 134 23.59 9.05 -4.42
N GLY A 135 22.74 9.69 -3.61
CA GLY A 135 22.77 11.13 -3.37
C GLY A 135 24.11 11.62 -2.79
N MET A 136 24.63 10.93 -1.77
CA MET A 136 25.91 11.28 -1.15
C MET A 136 27.11 11.03 -2.08
N GLU A 137 27.08 9.96 -2.88
CA GLU A 137 28.12 9.69 -3.87
C GLU A 137 28.12 10.74 -4.98
N ASN A 138 26.95 11.21 -5.41
CA ASN A 138 26.82 12.30 -6.39
C ASN A 138 27.33 13.64 -5.82
N LEU A 139 26.99 13.99 -4.58
CA LEU A 139 27.54 15.19 -3.92
C LEU A 139 29.07 15.16 -3.86
N LYS A 140 29.64 14.00 -3.49
CA LYS A 140 31.09 13.82 -3.41
C LYS A 140 31.79 13.90 -4.77
N LYS A 141 31.12 13.51 -5.87
CA LYS A 141 31.64 13.67 -7.23
C LYS A 141 31.64 15.15 -7.63
N LEU A 142 30.52 15.86 -7.42
CA LEU A 142 30.41 17.28 -7.75
C LEU A 142 31.40 18.15 -6.95
N GLU A 143 31.69 17.80 -5.68
CA GLU A 143 32.72 18.44 -4.88
C GLU A 143 34.14 18.23 -5.45
N LYS A 144 34.43 17.03 -5.99
CA LYS A 144 35.71 16.73 -6.65
C LYS A 144 35.87 17.41 -8.01
N ASP A 145 34.78 17.50 -8.76
CA ASP A 145 34.75 18.10 -10.10
C ASP A 145 34.80 19.64 -10.03
N GLY A 146 34.70 20.22 -8.82
CA GLY A 146 34.76 21.66 -8.58
C GLY A 146 33.45 22.40 -8.89
N ASP A 147 32.39 21.67 -9.22
CA ASP A 147 31.05 22.20 -9.49
C ASP A 147 30.32 22.61 -8.21
N LEU A 148 30.79 22.17 -7.04
CA LEU A 148 30.19 22.43 -5.72
C LEU A 148 31.25 22.82 -4.69
N GLY A 149 31.02 23.93 -3.97
CA GLY A 149 31.87 24.35 -2.85
C GLY A 149 31.70 23.44 -1.62
N GLN A 150 32.74 23.34 -0.79
CA GLN A 150 32.75 22.49 0.40
C GLN A 150 31.63 22.82 1.41
N ASP A 151 31.31 24.11 1.56
CA ASP A 151 30.21 24.56 2.43
C ASP A 151 28.83 24.17 1.88
N GLU A 152 28.65 24.24 0.56
CA GLU A 152 27.40 23.88 -0.09
C GLU A 152 27.20 22.36 -0.09
N SER A 153 28.27 21.58 -0.35
CA SER A 153 28.29 20.11 -0.21
C SER A 153 27.83 19.66 1.19
N ARG A 154 28.30 20.32 2.24
CA ARG A 154 27.87 20.05 3.63
C ARG A 154 26.39 20.36 3.84
N GLN A 155 25.91 21.51 3.40
CA GLN A 155 24.49 21.88 3.54
C GLN A 155 23.56 20.91 2.80
N GLN A 156 23.92 20.50 1.58
CA GLN A 156 23.13 19.55 0.81
C GLN A 156 23.16 18.15 1.45
N SER A 157 24.31 17.71 1.98
CA SER A 157 24.43 16.45 2.72
C SER A 157 23.53 16.41 3.96
N GLU A 158 23.47 17.50 4.73
CA GLU A 158 22.57 17.60 5.88
C GLU A 158 21.09 17.53 5.47
N LYS A 159 20.71 18.20 4.37
CA LYS A 159 19.34 18.13 3.84
C LYS A 159 18.97 16.71 3.42
N VAL A 160 19.85 16.02 2.70
CA VAL A 160 19.65 14.63 2.28
C VAL A 160 19.48 13.70 3.50
N GLN A 161 20.30 13.89 4.53
CA GLN A 161 20.19 13.12 5.77
C GLN A 161 18.85 13.37 6.47
N LYS A 162 18.44 14.63 6.65
CA LYS A 162 17.14 14.99 7.24
C LYS A 162 15.97 14.38 6.47
N MET A 163 15.94 14.49 5.15
CA MET A 163 14.88 13.87 4.33
C MET A 163 14.85 12.35 4.48
N THR A 164 16.01 11.71 4.56
CA THR A 164 16.10 10.26 4.79
C THR A 164 15.48 9.91 6.15
N ASP A 165 15.86 10.62 7.20
CA ASP A 165 15.40 10.37 8.57
C ASP A 165 13.88 10.59 8.70
N GLU A 166 13.33 11.63 8.06
CA GLU A 166 11.89 11.87 7.97
C GLU A 166 11.17 10.72 7.25
N THR A 167 11.70 10.27 6.11
CA THR A 167 11.12 9.17 5.32
C THR A 167 11.15 7.85 6.10
N VAL A 168 12.27 7.55 6.78
CA VAL A 168 12.38 6.35 7.63
C VAL A 168 11.38 6.40 8.78
N THR A 169 11.21 7.56 9.41
CA THR A 169 10.23 7.76 10.48
C THR A 169 8.79 7.57 9.95
N GLU A 170 8.48 8.03 8.73
CA GLU A 170 7.18 7.77 8.10
C GLU A 170 6.96 6.27 7.87
N ILE A 171 7.98 5.55 7.36
CA ILE A 171 7.92 4.10 7.15
C ILE A 171 7.65 3.37 8.47
N ASP A 172 8.38 3.68 9.53
CA ASP A 172 8.19 3.04 10.84
C ASP A 172 6.80 3.35 11.41
N ARG A 173 6.27 4.57 11.21
CA ARG A 173 4.90 4.93 11.60
C ARG A 173 3.85 4.12 10.83
N LEU A 174 4.02 3.94 9.52
CA LEU A 174 3.11 3.15 8.69
C LEU A 174 3.13 1.66 9.10
N LEU A 175 4.31 1.12 9.40
CA LEU A 175 4.45 -0.25 9.89
C LEU A 175 3.79 -0.44 11.24
N ALA A 176 4.04 0.45 12.20
CA ALA A 176 3.44 0.37 13.53
C ALA A 176 1.91 0.47 13.49
N ALA A 177 1.37 1.36 12.63
CA ALA A 177 -0.07 1.45 12.40
C ALA A 177 -0.62 0.12 11.85
N LYS A 178 0.08 -0.48 10.88
CA LYS A 178 -0.36 -1.74 10.26
C LYS A 178 -0.24 -2.95 11.20
N GLU A 179 0.80 -2.99 12.02
CA GLU A 179 0.98 -4.01 13.06
C GLU A 179 -0.13 -3.93 14.10
N GLY A 180 -0.46 -2.72 14.57
CA GLY A 180 -1.58 -2.48 15.46
C GLY A 180 -2.91 -2.97 14.88
N GLU A 181 -3.15 -2.72 13.59
CA GLU A 181 -4.33 -3.26 12.88
C GLU A 181 -4.36 -4.79 12.85
N ILE A 182 -3.23 -5.46 12.61
CA ILE A 182 -3.16 -6.93 12.55
C ILE A 182 -3.40 -7.55 13.93
N MET A 183 -2.96 -6.88 15.00
CA MET A 183 -3.01 -7.38 16.37
C MET A 183 -4.32 -7.06 17.10
N GLN A 184 -5.03 -5.98 16.74
CA GLN A 184 -6.30 -5.59 17.40
C GLN A 184 -7.53 -6.39 16.96
N VAL A 185 -7.52 -6.98 15.77
CA VAL A 185 -8.70 -7.72 15.23
C VAL A 185 -8.88 -9.04 15.96
#